data_AF-A0AAV0ZRL4-F1
#
_entry.id   AF-A0AAV0ZRL4-F1
#
_cell.length_a   1.000
_cell.length_b   1.000
_cell.length_c   1.000
_cell.angle_alpha   90.00
_cell.angle_beta   90.00
_cell.angle_gamma   90.00
#
_symmetry.space_group_name_H-M   'P 1'
#
loop_
_entity.id
_entity.type
_entity.pdbx_description
1 polymer ?
#
loop_
_entity_poly.entity_id
_entity_poly.type
_entity_poly.pdbx_seq_one_letter_code
_entity_poly.pdbx_strand_id
1 'polypeptide(L)'
;MALYKRAFGLGLGLKPRFTTKIASTRSSRHVSQAVDSTVKRAFLVDTLALVRNLESNGLPSKQAEAITFAITEVLNDSLENVAQSFVTKSDMLKSEMTQETNLSKFKSEVQSSQEHHFSLLQRETEKLRNDIDKMRSELRYEIDKVTAGQRLDLNLERGRIRDELANQNAETTNLTNKLDREIHALRAQLEAAKYDVIKYCIGTLVSISAVGLAVIRVIL
;
A
#
# COMPACT_ATOMS: atom_id res chain seq x y z
N MET A 1 -9.76 -12.21 -33.56
CA MET A 1 -8.74 -11.44 -32.82
C MET A 1 -8.95 -11.68 -31.33
N ALA A 2 -8.63 -12.89 -30.87
CA ALA A 2 -8.98 -13.41 -29.56
C ALA A 2 -7.71 -13.84 -28.83
N LEU A 3 -7.07 -12.93 -28.09
CA LEU A 3 -5.93 -13.23 -27.24
C LEU A 3 -5.88 -12.26 -26.05
N TYR A 4 -6.72 -12.46 -25.03
CA TYR A 4 -6.47 -11.97 -23.67
C TYR A 4 -7.29 -12.83 -22.68
N LYS A 5 -6.91 -14.10 -22.54
CA LYS A 5 -7.47 -14.97 -21.49
C LYS A 5 -6.44 -15.99 -21.05
N ARG A 6 -5.44 -15.55 -20.28
CA ARG A 6 -4.70 -16.40 -19.34
C ARG A 6 -3.74 -15.56 -18.49
N ALA A 7 -3.55 -16.02 -17.26
CA ALA A 7 -2.67 -15.50 -16.22
C ALA A 7 -3.22 -14.38 -15.33
N PHE A 8 -4.27 -14.69 -14.55
CA PHE A 8 -4.37 -14.16 -13.18
C PHE A 8 -4.96 -15.24 -12.28
N GLY A 9 -4.10 -16.18 -11.90
CA GLY A 9 -4.42 -17.33 -11.08
C GLY A 9 -3.22 -17.77 -10.27
N LEU A 10 -2.44 -16.83 -9.75
CA LEU A 10 -1.58 -17.11 -8.60
C LEU A 10 -2.38 -16.81 -7.35
N GLY A 11 -3.04 -17.85 -6.85
CA GLY A 11 -3.48 -17.87 -5.47
C GLY A 11 -2.25 -17.77 -4.57
N LEU A 12 -1.96 -16.56 -4.09
CA LEU A 12 -1.10 -16.34 -2.93
C LEU A 12 -1.87 -16.75 -1.68
N GLY A 13 -2.06 -18.06 -1.54
CA GLY A 13 -2.42 -18.71 -0.28
C GLY A 13 -1.19 -18.79 0.62
N LEU A 14 -0.60 -17.65 0.96
CA LEU A 14 0.40 -17.56 2.03
C LEU A 14 -0.34 -17.68 3.36
N LYS A 15 -0.58 -18.93 3.79
CA LYS A 15 -0.89 -19.22 5.19
C LYS A 15 0.35 -18.78 6.01
N PRO A 16 0.23 -17.86 6.99
CA PRO A 16 1.29 -17.65 7.93
C PRO A 16 1.29 -18.82 8.91
N ARG A 17 2.00 -19.90 8.55
CA ARG A 17 2.32 -20.97 9.51
C ARG A 17 3.65 -20.63 10.18
N PHE A 18 3.63 -19.61 11.03
CA PHE A 18 4.67 -19.47 12.05
C PHE A 18 4.15 -20.10 13.34
N THR A 19 4.26 -21.43 13.39
CA THR A 19 4.28 -22.12 14.68
C THR A 19 5.64 -21.83 15.30
N THR A 20 5.75 -20.76 16.07
CA THR A 20 6.85 -20.58 17.02
C THR A 20 6.63 -21.61 18.12
N LYS A 21 7.00 -22.88 17.85
CA LYS A 21 7.31 -23.83 18.91
C LYS A 21 8.60 -23.33 19.53
N ILE A 22 8.49 -22.37 20.43
CA ILE A 22 9.51 -22.16 21.44
C ILE A 22 9.45 -23.44 22.27
N ALA A 23 10.28 -24.41 21.88
CA ALA A 23 10.61 -25.52 22.75
C ALA A 23 11.18 -24.87 24.00
N SER A 24 10.36 -24.78 25.04
CA SER A 24 10.85 -24.61 26.39
C SER A 24 11.64 -25.88 26.68
N THR A 25 12.91 -25.89 26.29
CA THR A 25 13.92 -26.70 26.94
C THR A 25 14.00 -26.16 28.35
N ARG A 26 13.08 -26.62 29.19
CA ARG A 26 13.08 -26.47 30.63
C ARG A 26 14.26 -27.29 31.14
N SER A 27 15.48 -26.86 30.83
CA SER A 27 16.65 -27.20 31.61
C SER A 27 16.54 -26.36 32.87
N SER A 28 15.64 -26.78 33.76
CA SER A 28 15.85 -26.51 35.18
C SER A 28 17.16 -27.21 35.51
N ARG A 29 18.26 -26.48 35.36
CA ARG A 29 19.49 -26.86 36.01
C ARG A 29 19.19 -26.71 37.48
N HIS A 30 18.83 -27.82 38.13
CA HIS A 30 18.90 -27.96 39.56
C HIS A 30 20.36 -27.74 39.97
N VAL A 31 20.79 -26.49 40.04
CA VAL A 31 22.02 -26.09 40.70
C VAL A 31 21.61 -25.76 42.12
N SER A 32 21.96 -26.66 43.02
CA SER A 32 22.11 -26.48 44.48
C SER A 32 21.46 -27.62 45.26
N GLN A 33 21.87 -28.85 44.96
CA GLN A 33 21.73 -29.94 45.93
C GLN A 33 23.03 -30.72 46.03
N ALA A 34 24.10 -30.04 46.43
CA ALA A 34 25.36 -30.69 46.76
C ALA A 34 26.17 -29.93 47.83
N VAL A 35 25.52 -29.22 48.76
CA VAL A 35 26.18 -28.71 49.97
C VAL A 35 25.17 -28.70 51.11
N ASP A 36 24.88 -29.83 51.76
CA ASP A 36 24.12 -29.76 53.01
C ASP A 36 24.40 -30.85 54.06
N SER A 37 25.45 -31.66 53.89
CA SER A 37 25.89 -32.58 54.95
C SER A 37 27.39 -32.49 55.23
N THR A 38 28.20 -32.13 54.24
CA THR A 38 29.66 -32.01 54.39
C THR A 38 30.07 -30.75 55.17
N VAL A 39 29.42 -29.60 54.94
CA VAL A 39 29.80 -28.34 55.59
C VAL A 39 29.34 -28.27 57.05
N LYS A 40 28.15 -28.80 57.38
CA LYS A 40 27.67 -28.89 58.78
C LYS A 40 28.49 -29.84 59.65
N ARG A 41 29.17 -30.83 59.03
CA ARG A 41 30.09 -31.74 59.71
C ARG A 41 31.52 -31.21 59.84
N ALA A 42 31.86 -30.12 59.17
CA ALA A 42 33.26 -29.72 59.03
C ALA A 42 33.84 -29.03 60.28
N PHE A 43 33.01 -28.48 61.18
CA PHE A 43 33.52 -27.61 62.26
C PHE A 43 32.84 -27.78 63.62
N LEU A 44 32.27 -28.95 63.91
CA LEU A 44 31.89 -29.27 65.29
C LEU A 44 33.13 -29.77 66.03
N VAL A 45 33.77 -28.87 66.78
CA VAL A 45 34.87 -29.24 67.67
C VAL A 45 34.29 -29.83 68.95
N ASP A 46 34.54 -31.10 69.18
CA ASP A 46 34.29 -31.73 70.48
C ASP A 46 35.37 -31.25 71.46
N THR A 47 35.04 -30.20 72.21
CA THR A 47 35.96 -29.56 73.16
C THR A 47 36.40 -30.51 74.27
N LEU A 48 35.53 -31.44 74.69
CA LEU A 48 35.84 -32.41 75.73
C LEU A 48 36.80 -33.48 75.21
N ALA A 49 36.54 -34.03 74.02
CA ALA A 49 37.45 -34.99 73.40
C ALA A 49 38.82 -34.36 73.12
N LEU A 50 38.87 -33.08 72.71
CA LEU A 50 40.11 -32.36 72.45
C LEU A 50 40.93 -32.16 73.73
N VAL A 51 40.31 -31.70 74.82
CA VAL A 51 40.99 -31.55 76.13
C VAL A 51 41.53 -32.89 76.62
N ARG A 52 40.73 -33.96 76.57
CA ARG A 52 41.17 -35.30 77.02
C ARG A 52 42.31 -35.85 76.19
N ASN A 53 42.33 -35.57 74.88
CA ASN A 53 43.42 -35.96 74.00
C ASN A 53 44.70 -35.18 74.36
N LEU A 54 44.63 -33.87 74.57
CA LEU A 54 45.77 -33.05 74.99
C LEU A 54 46.33 -33.50 76.36
N GLU A 55 45.46 -33.79 77.32
CA GLU A 55 45.84 -34.34 78.63
C GLU A 55 46.54 -35.70 78.51
N SER A 56 46.03 -36.59 77.64
CA SER A 56 46.63 -37.91 77.40
C SER A 56 48.02 -37.84 76.74
N ASN A 57 48.33 -36.71 76.08
CA ASN A 57 49.65 -36.41 75.52
C ASN A 57 50.57 -35.65 76.50
N GLY A 58 50.20 -35.55 77.77
CA GLY A 58 51.05 -35.02 78.84
C GLY A 58 50.88 -33.53 79.13
N LEU A 59 49.87 -32.86 78.58
CA LEU A 59 49.57 -31.46 78.91
C LEU A 59 48.80 -31.36 80.25
N PRO A 60 49.18 -30.44 81.14
CA PRO A 60 48.39 -30.11 82.33
C PRO A 60 46.98 -29.65 81.94
N SER A 61 45.97 -30.08 82.72
CA SER A 61 44.55 -29.82 82.45
C SER A 61 44.24 -28.34 82.12
N LYS A 62 44.79 -27.39 82.89
CA LYS A 62 44.62 -25.95 82.64
C LYS A 62 45.19 -25.46 81.30
N GLN A 63 46.29 -26.06 80.84
CA GLN A 63 46.90 -25.70 79.56
C GLN A 63 46.12 -26.34 78.39
N ALA A 64 45.66 -27.57 78.56
CA ALA A 64 44.79 -28.24 77.58
C ALA A 64 43.47 -27.48 77.38
N GLU A 65 42.85 -27.00 78.46
CA GLU A 65 41.66 -26.13 78.41
C GLU A 65 41.95 -24.79 77.71
N ALA A 66 43.04 -24.11 78.06
CA ALA A 66 43.40 -22.83 77.45
C ALA A 66 43.69 -22.92 75.95
N ILE A 67 44.40 -23.97 75.51
CA ILE A 67 44.66 -24.23 74.09
C ILE A 67 43.36 -24.55 73.35
N THR A 68 42.51 -25.39 73.94
CA THR A 68 41.20 -25.74 73.36
C THR A 68 40.32 -24.50 73.24
N PHE A 69 40.34 -23.61 74.22
CA PHE A 69 39.62 -22.34 74.18
C PHE A 69 40.09 -21.44 73.03
N ALA A 70 41.39 -21.20 72.91
CA ALA A 70 41.95 -20.37 71.83
C ALA A 70 41.67 -20.92 70.43
N ILE A 71 41.73 -22.24 70.26
CA ILE A 71 41.38 -22.90 68.98
C ILE A 71 39.89 -22.72 68.67
N THR A 72 39.02 -22.86 69.66
CA THR A 72 37.57 -22.70 69.50
C THR A 72 37.22 -21.27 69.11
N GLU A 73 37.90 -20.27 69.70
CA GLU A 73 37.74 -18.85 69.39
C GLU A 73 38.12 -18.54 67.93
N VAL A 74 39.34 -18.92 67.51
CA VAL A 74 39.80 -18.71 66.12
C VAL A 74 38.91 -19.42 65.10
N LEU A 75 38.40 -20.61 65.43
CA LEU A 75 37.48 -21.35 64.57
C LEU A 75 36.11 -20.66 64.45
N ASN A 76 35.58 -20.10 65.53
CA ASN A 76 34.33 -19.34 65.48
C ASN A 76 34.47 -18.08 64.63
N ASP A 77 35.54 -17.31 64.81
CA ASP A 77 35.82 -16.12 64.00
C ASP A 77 36.00 -16.47 62.51
N SER A 78 36.72 -17.55 62.24
CA SER A 78 36.92 -18.06 60.87
C SER A 78 35.60 -18.50 60.24
N LEU A 79 34.72 -19.16 61.02
CA LEU A 79 33.42 -19.62 60.55
C LEU A 79 32.49 -18.44 60.25
N GLU A 80 32.46 -17.42 61.09
CA GLU A 80 31.64 -16.23 60.86
C GLU A 80 32.10 -15.46 59.62
N ASN A 81 33.41 -15.29 59.44
CA ASN A 81 33.97 -14.66 58.25
C ASN A 81 33.65 -15.45 56.95
N VAL A 82 33.72 -16.78 56.99
CA VAL A 82 33.31 -17.62 55.85
C VAL A 82 31.81 -17.56 55.62
N ALA A 83 31.00 -17.56 56.68
CA ALA A 83 29.54 -17.48 56.58
C ALA A 83 29.06 -16.20 55.91
N GLN A 84 29.74 -15.07 56.11
CA GLN A 84 29.45 -13.80 55.43
C GLN A 84 29.65 -13.85 53.91
N SER A 85 30.45 -14.79 53.40
CA SER A 85 30.64 -14.98 51.95
C SER A 85 29.53 -15.82 51.29
N PHE A 86 28.65 -16.43 52.09
CA PHE A 86 27.55 -17.26 51.61
C PHE A 86 26.20 -16.56 51.81
N VAL A 87 25.26 -16.90 50.92
CA VAL A 87 23.87 -16.46 51.03
C VAL A 87 23.07 -17.54 51.75
N THR A 88 22.18 -17.13 52.66
CA THR A 88 21.30 -18.08 53.34
C THR A 88 20.31 -18.72 52.36
N LYS A 89 19.89 -19.96 52.62
CA LYS A 89 18.89 -20.64 51.77
C LYS A 89 17.57 -19.86 51.67
N SER A 90 17.15 -19.19 52.75
CA SER A 90 15.95 -18.35 52.76
C SER A 90 16.07 -17.15 51.84
N ASP A 91 17.24 -16.48 51.82
CA ASP A 91 17.45 -15.30 50.95
C ASP A 91 17.55 -15.71 49.48
N MET A 92 18.19 -16.84 49.20
CA MET A 92 18.25 -17.41 47.84
C MET A 92 16.84 -17.71 47.32
N LEU A 93 15.99 -18.41 48.10
CA LEU A 93 14.62 -18.73 47.72
C LEU A 93 13.75 -17.48 47.54
N LYS A 94 13.94 -16.44 48.37
CA LYS A 94 13.26 -15.16 48.23
C LYS A 94 13.66 -14.44 46.93
N SER A 95 14.94 -14.46 46.59
CA SER A 95 15.45 -13.92 45.32
C SER A 95 14.87 -14.67 44.12
N GLU A 96 14.86 -16.01 44.17
CA GLU A 96 14.27 -16.87 43.14
C GLU A 96 12.77 -16.58 42.94
N MET A 97 11.99 -16.52 44.01
CA MET A 97 10.55 -16.18 43.94
C MET A 97 10.31 -14.79 43.34
N THR A 98 11.17 -13.81 43.68
CA THR A 98 11.09 -12.46 43.12
C THR A 98 11.40 -12.47 41.62
N GLN A 99 12.44 -13.22 41.20
CA GLN A 99 12.78 -13.38 39.78
C GLN A 99 11.66 -14.06 39.00
N GLU A 100 11.07 -15.14 39.52
CA GLU A 100 9.98 -15.87 38.87
C GLU A 100 8.72 -15.00 38.73
N THR A 101 8.43 -14.18 39.75
CA THR A 101 7.33 -13.21 39.72
C THR A 101 7.57 -12.13 38.64
N ASN A 102 8.78 -11.57 38.58
CA ASN A 102 9.13 -10.55 37.59
C ASN A 102 9.10 -11.11 36.17
N LEU A 103 9.60 -12.33 35.98
CA LEU A 103 9.57 -13.01 34.68
C LEU A 103 8.13 -13.29 34.24
N SER A 104 7.26 -13.69 35.16
CA SER A 104 5.83 -13.91 34.87
C SER A 104 5.13 -12.61 34.48
N LYS A 105 5.39 -11.50 35.20
CA LYS A 105 4.86 -10.17 34.86
C LYS A 105 5.32 -9.71 33.48
N PHE A 106 6.63 -9.77 33.23
CA PHE A 106 7.21 -9.41 31.94
C PHE A 106 6.59 -10.22 30.80
N LYS A 107 6.42 -11.54 30.99
CA LYS A 107 5.77 -12.41 30.00
C LYS A 107 4.34 -11.95 29.71
N SER A 108 3.57 -11.63 30.75
CA SER A 108 2.18 -11.17 30.59
C SER A 108 2.08 -9.82 29.87
N GLU A 109 2.99 -8.89 30.17
CA GLU A 109 3.04 -7.58 29.50
C GLU A 109 3.42 -7.73 28.03
N VAL A 110 4.43 -8.56 27.73
CA VAL A 110 4.84 -8.84 26.34
C VAL A 110 3.69 -9.48 25.56
N GLN A 111 3.01 -10.47 26.14
CA GLN A 111 1.88 -11.12 25.50
C GLN A 111 0.73 -10.14 25.26
N SER A 112 0.33 -9.37 26.27
CA SER A 112 -0.73 -8.38 26.16
C SER A 112 -0.40 -7.30 25.12
N SER A 113 0.84 -6.82 25.10
CA SER A 113 1.31 -5.86 24.11
C SER A 113 1.25 -6.42 22.69
N GLN A 114 1.73 -7.65 22.49
CA GLN A 114 1.67 -8.31 21.18
C GLN A 114 0.23 -8.50 20.69
N GLU A 115 -0.67 -8.98 21.55
CA GLU A 115 -2.09 -9.15 21.22
C GLU A 115 -2.75 -7.81 20.85
N HIS A 116 -2.46 -6.75 21.61
CA HIS A 116 -2.96 -5.40 21.33
C HIS A 116 -2.45 -4.85 20.00
N HIS A 117 -1.13 -4.90 19.75
CA HIS A 117 -0.55 -4.43 18.50
C HIS A 117 -1.06 -5.24 17.29
N PHE A 118 -1.23 -6.55 17.45
CA PHE A 118 -1.79 -7.40 16.40
C PHE A 118 -3.24 -7.02 16.08
N SER A 119 -4.08 -6.82 17.11
CA SER A 119 -5.46 -6.38 16.94
C SER A 119 -5.56 -5.02 16.25
N LEU A 120 -4.69 -4.08 16.64
CA LEU A 120 -4.64 -2.75 16.04
C LEU A 120 -4.24 -2.82 14.55
N LEU A 121 -3.18 -3.56 14.23
CA LEU A 121 -2.72 -3.75 12.85
C LEU A 121 -3.76 -4.45 12.00
N GLN A 122 -4.45 -5.45 12.54
CA GLN A 122 -5.53 -6.15 11.82
C GLN A 122 -6.68 -5.19 11.49
N ARG A 123 -7.08 -4.35 12.46
CA ARG A 123 -8.14 -3.34 12.27
C ARG A 123 -7.73 -2.29 11.24
N GLU A 124 -6.51 -1.78 11.29
CA GLU A 124 -6.00 -0.81 10.32
C GLU A 124 -5.88 -1.40 8.91
N THR A 125 -5.41 -2.64 8.81
CA THR A 125 -5.35 -3.37 7.52
C THR A 125 -6.74 -3.53 6.92
N GLU A 126 -7.73 -3.91 7.73
CA GLU A 126 -9.11 -4.06 7.26
C GLU A 126 -9.73 -2.70 6.87
N LYS A 127 -9.45 -1.64 7.63
CA LYS A 127 -9.89 -0.29 7.27
C LYS A 127 -9.30 0.15 5.93
N LEU A 128 -7.98 0.01 5.74
CA LEU A 128 -7.31 0.37 4.49
C LEU A 128 -7.83 -0.45 3.30
N ARG A 129 -8.11 -1.74 3.52
CA ARG A 129 -8.73 -2.59 2.50
C ARG A 129 -10.10 -2.07 2.07
N ASN A 130 -10.96 -1.70 3.02
CA ASN A 130 -12.27 -1.13 2.74
C ASN A 130 -12.18 0.22 2.02
N ASP A 131 -11.24 1.08 2.42
CA ASP A 131 -10.99 2.37 1.75
C ASP A 131 -10.54 2.17 0.29
N ILE A 132 -9.66 1.18 0.03
CA ILE A 132 -9.24 0.80 -1.33
C ILE A 132 -10.42 0.32 -2.16
N ASP A 133 -11.27 -0.57 -1.63
CA ASP A 133 -12.41 -1.11 -2.36
C ASP A 133 -13.47 -0.03 -2.66
N LYS A 134 -13.67 0.92 -1.74
CA LYS A 134 -14.51 2.10 -1.95
C LYS A 134 -13.96 2.99 -3.05
N MET A 135 -12.70 3.40 -2.97
CA MET A 135 -12.05 4.22 -4.00
C MET A 135 -12.09 3.54 -5.37
N ARG A 136 -11.87 2.23 -5.42
CA ARG A 136 -11.93 1.45 -6.67
C ARG A 136 -13.31 1.49 -7.30
N SER A 137 -14.36 1.44 -6.48
CA SER A 137 -15.75 1.51 -6.93
C SER A 137 -16.11 2.90 -7.44
N GLU A 138 -15.72 3.95 -6.71
CA GLU A 138 -15.90 5.35 -7.11
C GLU A 138 -15.18 5.66 -8.43
N LEU A 139 -13.93 5.23 -8.58
CA LEU A 139 -13.17 5.42 -9.82
C LEU A 139 -13.81 4.72 -11.02
N ARG A 140 -14.31 3.49 -10.83
CA ARG A 140 -15.05 2.79 -11.90
C ARG A 140 -16.29 3.58 -12.32
N TYR A 141 -17.06 4.07 -11.34
CA TYR A 141 -18.25 4.85 -11.61
C TYR A 141 -17.93 6.15 -12.37
N GLU A 142 -16.91 6.90 -11.95
CA GLU A 142 -16.51 8.13 -12.65
C GLU A 142 -15.97 7.84 -14.06
N ILE A 143 -15.24 6.75 -14.27
CA ILE A 143 -14.82 6.31 -15.62
C ILE A 143 -16.03 6.02 -16.50
N ASP A 144 -17.00 5.25 -16.00
CA ASP A 144 -18.19 4.87 -16.76
C ASP A 144 -19.04 6.11 -17.09
N LYS A 145 -19.20 7.00 -16.12
CA LYS A 145 -19.91 8.27 -16.27
C LYS A 145 -19.26 9.19 -17.30
N VAL A 146 -17.95 9.42 -17.21
CA VAL A 146 -17.20 10.25 -18.18
C VAL A 146 -17.25 9.62 -19.56
N THR A 147 -17.07 8.30 -19.67
CA THR A 147 -17.13 7.58 -20.94
C THR A 147 -18.51 7.67 -21.60
N ALA A 148 -19.59 7.53 -20.81
CA ALA A 148 -20.95 7.68 -21.28
C ALA A 148 -21.24 9.13 -21.72
N GLY A 149 -20.78 10.12 -20.94
CA GLY A 149 -20.88 11.54 -21.28
C GLY A 149 -20.18 11.87 -22.59
N GLN A 150 -18.91 11.49 -22.74
CA GLN A 150 -18.15 11.70 -23.97
C GLN A 150 -18.79 11.03 -25.19
N ARG A 151 -19.32 9.81 -25.01
CA ARG A 151 -20.04 9.12 -26.08
C ARG A 151 -21.31 9.87 -26.47
N LEU A 152 -22.06 10.42 -25.52
CA LEU A 152 -23.24 11.23 -25.80
C LEU A 152 -22.86 12.50 -26.56
N ASP A 153 -21.87 13.25 -26.07
CA ASP A 153 -21.40 14.50 -26.68
C ASP A 153 -21.00 14.29 -28.14
N LEU A 154 -20.22 13.24 -28.42
CA LEU A 154 -19.82 12.89 -29.79
C LEU A 154 -21.00 12.52 -30.69
N ASN A 155 -22.03 11.85 -30.14
CA ASN A 155 -23.22 11.52 -30.93
C ASN A 155 -24.07 12.76 -31.22
N LEU A 156 -24.19 13.68 -30.27
CA LEU A 156 -24.90 14.94 -30.46
C LEU A 156 -24.19 15.83 -31.48
N GLU A 157 -22.86 16.02 -31.36
CA GLU A 157 -22.13 16.84 -32.31
C GLU A 157 -22.08 16.21 -33.70
N ARG A 158 -22.02 14.87 -33.79
CA ARG A 158 -22.17 14.16 -35.07
C ARG A 158 -23.55 14.40 -35.69
N GLY A 159 -24.62 14.42 -34.89
CA GLY A 159 -25.95 14.79 -35.34
C GLY A 159 -25.99 16.21 -35.89
N ARG A 160 -25.48 17.17 -35.11
CA ARG A 160 -25.43 18.59 -35.48
C ARG A 160 -24.65 18.85 -36.76
N ILE A 161 -23.48 18.22 -36.93
CA ILE A 161 -22.69 18.30 -38.17
C ILE A 161 -23.48 17.75 -39.36
N ARG A 162 -24.26 16.67 -39.16
CA ARG A 162 -25.05 16.07 -40.23
C ARG A 162 -26.19 16.98 -40.67
N ASP A 163 -26.86 17.64 -39.73
CA ASP A 163 -27.93 18.59 -40.00
C ASP A 163 -27.38 19.85 -40.70
N GLU A 164 -26.26 20.38 -40.24
CA GLU A 164 -25.56 21.51 -40.88
C GLU A 164 -25.14 21.17 -42.31
N LEU A 165 -24.56 19.97 -42.52
CA LEU A 165 -24.19 19.48 -43.85
C LEU A 165 -25.42 19.33 -44.77
N ALA A 166 -26.54 18.84 -44.24
CA ALA A 166 -27.79 18.73 -45.01
C ALA A 166 -28.32 20.12 -45.41
N ASN A 167 -28.26 21.10 -44.50
CA ASN A 167 -28.66 22.47 -44.80
C ASN A 167 -27.76 23.10 -45.88
N GLN A 168 -26.43 22.98 -45.77
CA GLN A 168 -25.49 23.47 -46.77
C GLN A 168 -25.68 22.82 -48.14
N ASN A 169 -25.96 21.52 -48.19
CA ASN A 169 -26.29 20.84 -49.44
C ASN A 169 -27.58 21.37 -50.07
N ALA A 170 -28.61 21.66 -49.26
CA ALA A 170 -29.86 22.24 -49.74
C ALA A 170 -29.64 23.67 -50.27
N GLU A 171 -28.88 24.49 -49.56
CA GLU A 171 -28.50 25.85 -50.00
C GLU A 171 -27.68 25.82 -51.30
N THR A 172 -26.69 24.93 -51.38
CA THR A 172 -25.88 24.73 -52.59
C THR A 172 -26.75 24.34 -53.77
N THR A 173 -27.66 23.37 -53.58
CA THR A 173 -28.60 22.93 -54.62
C THR A 173 -29.54 24.07 -55.04
N ASN A 174 -30.02 24.89 -54.09
CA ASN A 174 -30.84 26.05 -54.40
C ASN A 174 -30.08 27.08 -55.24
N LEU A 175 -28.82 27.35 -54.89
CA LEU A 175 -27.98 28.29 -55.60
C LEU A 175 -27.62 27.79 -57.01
N THR A 176 -27.29 26.51 -57.16
CA THR A 176 -27.08 25.88 -58.48
C THR A 176 -28.33 26.03 -59.35
N ASN A 177 -29.52 25.72 -58.82
CA ASN A 177 -30.77 25.88 -59.56
C ASN A 177 -31.06 27.34 -59.95
N LYS A 178 -30.71 28.31 -59.10
CA LYS A 178 -30.84 29.74 -59.43
C LYS A 178 -29.86 30.15 -60.54
N LEU A 179 -28.60 29.72 -60.45
CA LEU A 179 -27.59 29.97 -61.47
C LEU A 179 -28.00 29.40 -62.83
N ASP A 180 -28.50 28.15 -62.87
CA ASP A 180 -28.98 27.55 -64.13
C ASP A 180 -30.13 28.36 -64.75
N ARG A 181 -31.07 28.85 -63.93
CA ARG A 181 -32.16 29.71 -64.39
C ARG A 181 -31.64 31.03 -64.95
N GLU A 182 -30.70 31.69 -64.28
CA GLU A 182 -30.08 32.92 -64.75
C GLU A 182 -29.30 32.71 -66.05
N ILE A 183 -28.57 31.60 -66.18
CA ILE A 183 -27.87 31.22 -67.42
C ILE A 183 -28.87 31.05 -68.57
N HIS A 184 -29.97 30.34 -68.35
CA HIS A 184 -31.00 30.18 -69.37
C HIS A 184 -31.67 31.51 -69.75
N ALA A 185 -31.95 32.36 -68.78
CA ALA A 185 -32.52 33.69 -69.01
C ALA A 185 -31.57 34.59 -69.83
N LEU A 186 -30.29 34.65 -69.44
CA LEU A 186 -29.26 35.40 -70.17
C LEU A 186 -29.07 34.86 -71.59
N ARG A 187 -29.09 33.54 -71.78
CA ARG A 187 -29.01 32.94 -73.12
C ARG A 187 -30.20 33.32 -73.99
N ALA A 188 -31.41 33.33 -73.45
CA ALA A 188 -32.60 33.76 -74.16
C ALA A 188 -32.54 35.26 -74.55
N GLN A 189 -32.09 36.12 -73.63
CA GLN A 189 -31.88 37.55 -73.91
C GLN A 189 -30.81 37.76 -74.99
N LEU A 190 -29.72 36.99 -74.95
CA LEU A 190 -28.67 37.05 -75.97
C LEU A 190 -29.19 36.66 -77.35
N GLU A 191 -29.98 35.58 -77.44
CA GLU A 191 -30.60 35.16 -78.71
C GLU A 191 -31.57 36.22 -79.24
N ALA A 192 -32.41 36.82 -78.38
CA ALA A 192 -33.29 37.92 -78.77
C ALA A 192 -32.49 39.13 -79.29
N ALA A 193 -31.46 39.56 -78.57
CA ALA A 193 -30.59 40.67 -78.98
C ALA A 193 -29.86 40.37 -80.31
N LYS A 194 -29.45 39.11 -80.54
CA LYS A 194 -28.88 38.67 -81.82
C LYS A 194 -29.88 38.88 -82.97
N TYR A 195 -31.14 38.49 -82.79
CA TYR A 195 -32.20 38.70 -83.79
C TYR A 195 -32.48 40.19 -84.03
N ASP A 196 -32.47 41.02 -83.00
CA ASP A 196 -32.62 42.47 -83.14
C ASP A 196 -31.50 43.07 -84.00
N VAL A 197 -30.23 42.71 -83.73
CA VAL A 197 -29.09 43.16 -84.54
C VAL A 197 -29.24 42.73 -86.00
N ILE A 198 -29.61 41.47 -86.27
CA ILE A 198 -29.85 40.98 -87.64
C ILE A 198 -30.95 41.81 -88.32
N LYS A 199 -32.05 42.09 -87.62
CA LYS A 199 -33.16 42.90 -88.14
C LYS A 199 -32.71 44.32 -88.50
N TYR A 200 -31.92 44.97 -87.65
CA TYR A 200 -31.35 46.29 -87.95
C TYR A 200 -30.41 46.25 -89.15
N CYS A 201 -29.53 45.26 -89.26
CA CYS A 201 -28.63 45.11 -90.42
C CYS A 201 -29.40 44.93 -91.74
N ILE A 202 -30.47 44.13 -91.76
CA ILE A 202 -31.31 43.98 -92.95
C ILE A 202 -31.99 45.30 -93.30
N GLY A 203 -32.54 46.00 -92.30
CA GLY A 203 -33.18 47.30 -92.49
C GLY A 203 -32.25 48.36 -93.07
N THR A 204 -31.00 48.44 -92.59
CA THR A 204 -30.02 49.41 -93.10
C THR A 204 -29.56 49.06 -94.51
N LEU A 205 -29.27 47.78 -94.81
CA LEU A 205 -28.93 47.33 -96.17
C LEU A 205 -30.05 47.70 -97.16
N VAL A 206 -31.30 47.40 -96.83
CA VAL A 206 -32.46 47.74 -97.67
C VAL A 206 -32.60 49.26 -97.83
N SER A 207 -32.41 50.06 -96.78
CA SER A 207 -32.47 51.51 -96.90
C SER A 207 -31.38 52.09 -97.80
N ILE A 208 -30.15 51.56 -97.71
CA ILE A 208 -29.02 52.01 -98.53
C ILE A 208 -29.30 51.64 -100.00
N SER A 209 -29.76 50.41 -100.27
CA SER A 209 -30.15 50.01 -101.62
C SER A 209 -31.30 50.85 -102.17
N ALA A 210 -32.32 51.17 -101.38
CA ALA A 210 -33.44 52.01 -101.80
C ALA A 210 -32.98 53.43 -102.15
N VAL A 211 -32.14 54.04 -101.31
CA VAL A 211 -31.55 55.35 -101.58
C VAL A 211 -30.68 55.30 -102.83
N GLY A 212 -29.84 54.27 -102.99
CA GLY A 212 -29.00 54.08 -104.18
C GLY A 212 -29.82 53.98 -105.47
N LEU A 213 -30.89 53.18 -105.47
CA LEU A 213 -31.81 53.09 -106.61
C LEU A 213 -32.53 54.41 -106.90
N ALA A 214 -32.94 55.15 -105.87
CA ALA A 214 -33.56 56.46 -106.04
C ALA A 214 -32.61 57.46 -106.70
N VAL A 215 -31.33 57.47 -106.31
CA VAL A 215 -30.30 58.33 -106.94
C VAL A 215 -30.06 57.94 -108.39
N ILE A 216 -29.93 56.65 -108.71
CA ILE A 216 -29.78 56.17 -110.10
C ILE A 216 -30.95 56.65 -110.96
N ARG A 217 -32.18 56.57 -110.45
CA ARG A 217 -33.39 57.05 -111.14
C ARG A 217 -33.44 58.57 -111.41
N VAL A 218 -32.70 59.38 -110.65
CA VAL A 218 -32.66 60.83 -110.83
C VAL A 218 -31.55 61.22 -111.83
N ILE A 219 -30.51 60.41 -111.96
CA ILE A 219 -29.34 60.68 -112.81
C ILE A 219 -29.49 60.11 -114.24
N LEU A 220 -30.15 58.96 -114.40
CA LEU A 220 -30.53 58.38 -115.71
C LEU A 220 -31.87 58.93 -116.19
#